data_AF-A0A8C9LE68-F1
#
_entry.id   AF-A0A8C9LE68-F1
#
_cell.length_a   1.000
_cell.length_b   1.000
_cell.length_c   1.000
_cell.angle_alpha   90.00
_cell.angle_beta   90.00
_cell.angle_gamma   90.00
#
_symmetry.space_group_name_H-M   'P 1'
#
loop_
_entity.id
_entity.type
_entity.pdbx_description
1 polymer ?
#
loop_
_entity_poly.entity_id
_entity_poly.type
_entity_poly.pdbx_seq_one_letter_code
_entity_poly.pdbx_strand_id
1 'polypeptide(L)'
;MAAYLTHQQKVLRLYKKSLRHLESWCIHRDKYRYFAVLLRDRFDKNKDVKDMVKATELLRAGEEEFWANQHPQPYIFPDSPGGTSYERYEWYKVGGLWGRAVLRWCVSVLAVLL
;
A
#
# COMPACT_ATOMS: atom_id res chain seq x y z
N MET A 1 5.73 -4.50 17.90
CA MET A 1 4.72 -5.15 17.02
C MET A 1 3.77 -5.94 17.91
N ALA A 2 2.46 -5.83 17.69
CA ALA A 2 1.48 -6.66 18.40
C ALA A 2 1.48 -8.08 17.81
N ALA A 3 1.37 -9.10 18.66
CA ALA A 3 1.47 -10.51 18.25
C ALA A 3 0.30 -11.00 17.38
N TYR A 4 -0.85 -10.34 17.45
CA TYR A 4 -2.05 -10.69 16.68
C TYR A 4 -2.77 -9.45 16.15
N LEU A 5 -3.52 -9.63 15.07
CA LEU A 5 -4.35 -8.58 14.48
C LEU A 5 -5.75 -8.62 15.07
N THR A 6 -6.25 -7.46 15.49
CA THR A 6 -7.63 -7.33 15.96
C THR A 6 -8.61 -7.49 14.80
N HIS A 7 -9.87 -7.87 15.09
CA HIS A 7 -10.91 -8.02 14.07
C HIS A 7 -11.08 -6.74 13.24
N GLN A 8 -11.14 -5.57 13.91
CA GLN A 8 -11.21 -4.27 13.24
C GLN A 8 -10.03 -4.05 12.28
N GLN A 9 -8.80 -4.38 12.69
CA GLN A 9 -7.63 -4.24 11.83
C GLN A 9 -7.71 -5.15 10.59
N LYS A 10 -8.25 -6.38 10.73
CA LYS A 10 -8.46 -7.29 9.59
C LYS A 10 -9.47 -6.71 8.60
N VAL A 11 -10.61 -6.21 9.08
CA VAL A 11 -11.63 -5.54 8.24
C VAL A 11 -11.04 -4.33 7.51
N LEU A 12 -10.31 -3.47 8.21
CA LEU A 12 -9.69 -2.28 7.61
C LEU A 12 -8.65 -2.64 6.53
N ARG A 13 -7.88 -3.72 6.75
CA ARG A 13 -6.93 -4.22 5.76
C ARG A 13 -7.64 -4.79 4.54
N LEU A 14 -8.71 -5.57 4.73
CA LEU A 14 -9.53 -6.08 3.63
C LEU A 14 -10.13 -4.93 2.80
N TYR A 15 -10.70 -3.92 3.46
CA TYR A 15 -11.25 -2.73 2.81
C TYR A 15 -10.20 -1.96 2.00
N LYS A 16 -9.00 -1.76 2.57
CA LYS A 16 -7.90 -1.10 1.84
C LYS A 16 -7.45 -1.92 0.63
N LYS A 17 -7.33 -3.24 0.78
CA LYS A 17 -6.95 -4.15 -0.31
C LYS A 17 -7.99 -4.12 -1.43
N SER A 18 -9.27 -4.26 -1.10
CA SER A 18 -10.35 -4.29 -2.09
C SER A 18 -10.39 -3.00 -2.92
N LEU A 19 -10.23 -1.82 -2.30
CA LEU A 19 -10.14 -0.56 -3.04
C LEU A 19 -8.95 -0.49 -4.00
N ARG A 20 -7.77 -1.00 -3.62
CA ARG A 20 -6.57 -0.99 -4.50
C ARG A 20 -6.72 -1.94 -5.69
N HIS A 21 -7.34 -3.09 -5.49
CA HIS A 21 -7.66 -3.99 -6.60
C HIS A 21 -8.76 -3.41 -7.50
N LEU A 22 -9.74 -2.72 -6.93
CA LEU A 22 -10.77 -2.02 -7.69
C LEU A 22 -10.17 -0.88 -8.53
N GLU A 23 -9.20 -0.15 -8.00
CA GLU A 23 -8.39 0.84 -8.76
C GLU A 23 -7.59 0.19 -9.90
N SER A 24 -7.16 -1.07 -9.72
CA SER A 24 -6.44 -1.81 -10.77
C SER A 24 -7.36 -2.28 -11.90
N TRP A 25 -8.61 -2.67 -11.59
CA TRP A 25 -9.62 -3.02 -12.59
C TRP A 25 -10.19 -1.79 -13.33
N CYS A 26 -10.46 -0.71 -12.59
CA CYS A 26 -11.07 0.50 -13.13
C CYS A 26 -10.00 1.57 -13.40
N ILE A 27 -9.48 1.59 -14.62
CA ILE A 27 -8.44 2.55 -15.04
C ILE A 27 -8.93 4.01 -14.94
N HIS A 28 -10.20 4.26 -15.25
CA HIS A 28 -10.76 5.61 -15.24
C HIS A 28 -11.29 6.02 -13.85
N ARG A 29 -11.01 7.27 -13.46
CA ARG A 29 -11.28 7.82 -12.11
C ARG A 29 -12.76 7.97 -11.79
N ASP A 30 -13.57 8.34 -12.78
CA ASP A 30 -15.02 8.47 -12.72
C ASP A 30 -15.68 7.12 -12.38
N LYS A 31 -15.36 6.07 -13.14
CA LYS A 31 -15.87 4.71 -12.90
C LYS A 31 -15.38 4.16 -11.56
N TYR A 32 -14.10 4.33 -11.26
CA TYR A 32 -13.53 3.93 -9.97
C TYR A 32 -14.30 4.55 -8.80
N ARG A 33 -14.58 5.85 -8.86
CA ARG A 33 -15.25 6.55 -7.76
C ARG A 33 -16.66 6.02 -7.52
N TYR A 34 -17.41 5.73 -8.58
CA TYR A 34 -18.73 5.13 -8.49
C TYR A 34 -18.69 3.78 -7.76
N PHE A 35 -17.84 2.86 -8.23
CA PHE A 35 -17.72 1.52 -7.63
C PHE A 35 -17.14 1.54 -6.21
N ALA A 36 -16.23 2.47 -5.91
CA ALA A 36 -15.67 2.64 -4.57
C ALA A 36 -16.76 3.04 -3.55
N VAL A 37 -17.71 3.89 -3.94
CA VAL A 37 -18.84 4.28 -3.08
C VAL A 37 -19.79 3.10 -2.86
N LEU A 38 -20.08 2.31 -3.90
CA LEU A 38 -20.89 1.10 -3.77
C LEU A 38 -20.24 0.07 -2.84
N LEU A 39 -18.92 -0.09 -2.95
CA LEU A 39 -18.17 -0.95 -2.05
C LEU A 39 -18.26 -0.44 -0.61
N ARG A 40 -18.09 0.87 -0.39
CA ARG A 40 -18.22 1.48 0.94
C ARG A 40 -19.61 1.25 1.56
N ASP A 41 -20.67 1.43 0.79
CA ASP A 41 -22.05 1.19 1.22
C ASP A 41 -22.26 -0.26 1.70
N ARG A 42 -21.69 -1.25 0.99
CA ARG A 42 -21.72 -2.66 1.43
C ARG A 42 -21.05 -2.89 2.78
N PHE A 43 -19.92 -2.21 3.04
CA PHE A 43 -19.23 -2.30 4.34
C PHE A 43 -20.01 -1.58 5.43
N ASP A 44 -20.59 -0.41 5.14
CA ASP A 44 -21.33 0.37 6.13
C ASP A 44 -22.63 -0.34 6.56
N LYS A 45 -23.31 -1.08 5.65
CA LYS A 45 -24.47 -1.93 5.99
C LYS A 45 -24.17 -3.00 7.05
N ASN A 46 -22.94 -3.49 7.11
CA ASN A 46 -22.51 -4.55 8.03
C ASN A 46 -21.74 -4.02 9.25
N LYS A 47 -21.70 -2.69 9.46
CA LYS A 47 -20.91 -2.06 10.52
C LYS A 47 -21.47 -2.32 11.92
N ASP A 48 -22.79 -2.35 12.06
CA ASP A 48 -23.47 -2.39 13.37
C ASP A 48 -23.81 -3.82 13.86
N VAL A 49 -23.11 -4.83 13.32
CA VAL A 49 -23.26 -6.23 13.76
C VAL A 49 -22.61 -6.41 15.12
N LYS A 50 -23.42 -6.69 16.15
CA LYS A 50 -22.95 -6.90 17.53
C LYS A 50 -22.36 -8.29 17.78
N ASP A 51 -22.82 -9.29 17.03
CA ASP A 51 -22.39 -10.68 17.18
C ASP A 51 -21.03 -10.92 16.52
N MET A 52 -20.03 -11.23 17.35
CA MET A 52 -18.65 -11.42 16.88
C MET A 52 -18.47 -12.64 15.98
N VAL A 53 -19.23 -13.71 16.19
CA VAL A 53 -19.18 -14.93 15.34
C VAL A 53 -19.64 -14.59 13.93
N LYS A 54 -20.80 -13.94 13.81
CA LYS A 54 -21.34 -13.47 12.53
C LYS A 54 -20.40 -12.49 11.85
N ALA A 55 -19.76 -11.59 12.59
CA ALA A 55 -18.78 -10.67 12.04
C ALA A 55 -17.57 -11.42 11.43
N THR A 56 -17.09 -12.49 12.07
CA THR A 56 -16.00 -13.31 11.52
C THR A 56 -16.41 -14.13 10.30
N GLU A 57 -17.64 -14.62 10.25
CA GLU A 57 -18.18 -15.31 9.07
C GLU A 57 -18.30 -14.37 7.87
N LEU A 58 -18.81 -13.16 8.08
CA LEU A 58 -18.88 -12.12 7.05
C LEU A 58 -17.51 -11.72 6.55
N LEU A 59 -16.53 -11.61 7.46
CA LEU A 59 -15.14 -11.33 7.09
C LEU A 59 -14.58 -12.43 6.20
N ARG A 60 -14.78 -13.70 6.59
CA ARG A 60 -14.33 -14.86 5.80
C ARG A 60 -14.98 -14.90 4.41
N ALA A 61 -16.29 -14.70 4.34
CA ALA A 61 -17.01 -14.63 3.06
C ALA A 61 -16.49 -13.48 2.18
N GLY A 62 -16.19 -12.32 2.78
CA GLY A 62 -15.58 -11.20 2.06
C GLY A 62 -14.15 -11.45 1.58
N GLU A 63 -13.36 -12.24 2.32
CA GLU A 63 -12.03 -12.68 1.88
C GLU A 63 -12.10 -13.67 0.72
N GLU A 64 -13.08 -14.57 0.72
CA GLU A 64 -13.34 -15.53 -0.37
C GLU A 64 -13.82 -14.80 -1.65
N GLU A 65 -14.77 -13.86 -1.53
CA GLU A 65 -15.20 -13.01 -2.66
C GLU A 65 -14.03 -12.18 -3.21
N PHE A 66 -13.21 -11.62 -2.31
CA PHE A 66 -12.03 -10.87 -2.71
C PHE A 66 -11.02 -11.75 -3.45
N TRP A 67 -10.76 -12.98 -2.96
CA TRP A 67 -9.83 -13.93 -3.59
C TRP A 67 -10.24 -14.30 -5.02
N ALA A 68 -11.54 -14.55 -5.24
CA ALA A 68 -12.04 -14.90 -6.57
C ALA A 68 -11.91 -13.74 -7.59
N ASN A 69 -11.96 -12.49 -7.13
CA ASN A 69 -12.01 -11.30 -7.98
C ASN A 69 -10.71 -10.49 -8.02
N GLN A 70 -9.58 -11.06 -7.55
CA GLN A 70 -8.31 -10.34 -7.55
C GLN A 70 -7.83 -10.08 -8.98
N HIS A 71 -7.38 -8.85 -9.22
CA HIS A 71 -6.66 -8.53 -10.45
C HIS A 71 -5.33 -9.31 -10.49
N PRO A 72 -4.99 -10.02 -11.60
CA PRO A 72 -3.77 -10.82 -11.70
C PRO A 72 -2.48 -10.03 -11.48
N GLN A 73 -2.46 -8.76 -11.89
CA GLN A 73 -1.32 -7.85 -11.73
C GLN A 73 -1.78 -6.54 -11.08
N PRO A 74 -1.85 -6.44 -9.74
CA PRO A 74 -2.33 -5.24 -9.08
C PRO A 74 -1.36 -4.07 -9.29
N TYR A 75 -1.89 -2.84 -9.23
CA TYR A 75 -1.06 -1.64 -9.24
C TYR A 75 -0.27 -1.49 -7.94
N ILE A 76 1.06 -1.57 -8.03
CA ILE A 76 1.99 -1.38 -6.92
C ILE A 76 2.74 -0.08 -7.15
N PHE A 77 2.83 0.76 -6.11
CA PHE A 77 3.59 2.00 -6.21
C PHE A 77 5.08 1.72 -6.45
N PRO A 78 5.78 2.54 -7.24
CA PRO A 78 7.17 2.26 -7.64
C PRO A 78 8.11 1.99 -6.48
N ASP A 79 8.02 2.79 -5.41
CA ASP A 79 8.91 2.70 -4.24
C ASP A 79 8.39 1.74 -3.16
N SER A 80 7.19 1.19 -3.31
CA SER A 80 6.65 0.19 -2.40
C SER A 80 7.28 -1.18 -2.66
N PRO A 81 7.32 -2.09 -1.67
CA PRO A 81 7.79 -3.46 -1.89
C PRO A 81 7.02 -4.12 -3.04
N GLY A 82 7.76 -4.67 -4.01
CA GLY A 82 7.21 -5.23 -5.25
C GLY A 82 6.96 -4.20 -6.37
N GLY A 83 7.30 -2.94 -6.15
CA GLY A 83 7.29 -1.88 -7.17
C GLY A 83 8.53 -1.89 -8.05
N THR A 84 8.49 -1.15 -9.16
CA THR A 84 9.56 -1.13 -10.17
C THR A 84 10.82 -0.38 -9.75
N SER A 85 10.75 0.51 -8.75
CA SER A 85 11.88 1.26 -8.19
C SER A 85 12.19 0.88 -6.74
N TYR A 86 11.61 -0.22 -6.25
CA TYR A 86 11.86 -0.70 -4.90
C TYR A 86 13.35 -0.98 -4.70
N GLU A 87 13.92 -0.43 -3.62
CA GLU A 87 15.34 -0.53 -3.24
C GLU A 87 16.37 -0.05 -4.28
N ARG A 88 15.93 0.56 -5.40
CA ARG A 88 16.80 1.00 -6.49
C ARG A 88 17.93 1.93 -6.03
N TYR A 89 17.65 2.80 -5.07
CA TYR A 89 18.59 3.80 -4.57
C TYR A 89 18.98 3.59 -3.11
N GLU A 90 18.69 2.42 -2.53
CA GLU A 90 18.93 2.19 -1.10
C GLU A 90 20.43 2.30 -0.75
N TRP A 91 21.31 1.90 -1.68
CA TRP A 91 22.76 2.08 -1.58
C TRP A 91 23.21 3.54 -1.45
N TYR A 92 22.50 4.49 -2.06
CA TYR A 92 22.86 5.92 -1.98
C TYR A 92 22.32 6.59 -0.70
N LYS A 93 21.33 5.99 -0.03
CA LYS A 93 20.76 6.50 1.23
C LYS A 93 21.59 6.11 2.44
N VAL A 94 22.22 4.94 2.41
CA VAL A 94 23.20 4.52 3.43
C VAL A 94 24.45 5.37 3.21
N GLY A 95 24.49 6.53 3.85
CA GLY A 95 25.48 7.60 3.70
C GLY A 95 26.84 7.08 3.22
N GLY A 96 27.03 7.10 1.90
CA GLY A 96 28.25 6.66 1.29
C GLY A 96 29.40 7.45 1.88
N LEU A 97 30.34 6.74 2.50
CA LEU A 97 31.67 7.24 2.85
C LEU A 97 32.38 7.96 1.68
N TRP A 98 31.86 7.80 0.46
CA TRP A 98 32.35 8.40 -0.77
C TRP A 98 31.68 9.73 -1.18
N GLY A 99 30.42 9.99 -0.80
CA GLY A 99 29.71 11.21 -1.23
C GLY A 99 30.22 12.49 -0.54
N ARG A 100 30.56 12.39 0.76
CA ARG A 100 31.19 13.50 1.49
C ARG A 100 32.66 13.68 1.11
N ALA A 101 33.36 12.61 0.74
CA ALA A 101 34.78 12.68 0.36
C ALA A 101 34.98 13.42 -0.96
N VAL A 102 34.17 13.12 -2.00
CA VAL A 102 34.27 13.76 -3.31
C VAL A 102 33.90 15.25 -3.24
N LEU A 103 32.84 15.61 -2.51
CA LEU A 103 32.46 17.01 -2.35
C LEU A 103 33.52 17.81 -1.58
N ARG A 104 34.13 17.21 -0.55
CA ARG A 104 35.19 17.86 0.23
C ARG A 104 36.48 18.03 -0.58
N TRP A 105 36.84 17.06 -1.43
CA TRP A 105 37.97 17.19 -2.36
C TRP A 105 37.74 18.29 -3.39
N CYS A 106 36.53 18.37 -3.96
CA CYS A 106 36.19 19.40 -4.96
C CYS A 106 36.21 20.82 -4.35
N VAL A 107 35.69 20.99 -3.13
CA VAL A 107 35.72 22.28 -2.41
C VAL A 107 37.15 22.66 -1.97
N SER A 108 37.97 21.69 -1.56
CA SER A 108 39.37 21.96 -1.18
C SER A 108 40.26 22.31 -2.39
N VAL A 109 40.04 21.72 -3.56
CA VAL A 109 40.80 22.08 -4.78
C VAL A 109 40.41 23.47 -5.28
N LEU A 110 39.13 23.87 -5.19
CA LEU A 110 38.71 25.24 -5.51
C LEU A 110 39.29 26.29 -4.55
N ALA A 111 39.45 25.96 -3.27
CA ALA A 111 39.98 26.87 -2.26
C ALA A 111 41.50 27.10 -2.34
N VAL A 112 42.23 26.31 -3.13
CA VAL A 112 43.68 26.51 -3.40
C VAL A 112 43.90 27.37 -4.66
N LEU A 113 42.86 27.57 -5.48
CA LEU A 113 42.90 28.33 -6.73
C LEU A 113 42.31 29.75 -6.63
N LEU A 114 41.81 30.15 -5.47
CA LEU A 114 41.34 31.50 -5.12
C LEU A 114 42.15 32.02 -3.93
#